data_AF-A0A367J4Y6-F1
#
_entry.id   AF-A0A367J4Y6-F1
#
_cell.length_a   1.000
_cell.length_b   1.000
_cell.length_c   1.000
_cell.angle_alpha   90.00
_cell.angle_beta   90.00
_cell.angle_gamma   90.00
#
_symmetry.space_group_name_H-M   'P 1'
#
loop_
_entity.id
_entity.type
_entity.pdbx_description
1 polymer ?
#
loop_
_entity_poly.entity_id
_entity_poly.type
_entity_poly.pdbx_seq_one_letter_code
_entity_poly.pdbx_strand_id
1 'polypeptide(L)'
;MKFSTVALLLAAVAGIQAAAITNPECKALGDKCIHKACGTKSGTGYKGYCCLTDDDCIRSCVNNQCTGIKNPKFSNPIPDSCKNDSTDYFGSNVKSGPAGVCCDSDEDCQNKCVKDHCTASS
;
A
#
# COMPACT_ATOMS: atom_id res chain seq x y z
N MET A 1 45.97 -27.04 -47.87
CA MET A 1 44.51 -27.15 -47.69
C MET A 1 44.11 -26.12 -46.64
N LYS A 2 42.95 -25.49 -46.85
CA LYS A 2 42.51 -24.21 -46.31
C LYS A 2 41.35 -24.50 -45.35
N PHE A 3 41.50 -24.23 -44.05
CA PHE A 3 40.40 -24.20 -43.08
C PHE A 3 40.77 -23.14 -42.04
N SER A 4 40.44 -21.87 -42.27
CA SER A 4 39.11 -21.25 -42.17
C SER A 4 38.70 -21.07 -40.71
N THR A 5 38.81 -19.80 -40.32
CA THR A 5 38.45 -19.14 -39.07
C THR A 5 37.01 -19.44 -38.67
N VAL A 6 36.77 -19.83 -37.42
CA VAL A 6 35.48 -19.54 -36.76
C VAL A 6 35.75 -19.13 -35.32
N ALA A 7 35.86 -17.82 -35.12
CA ALA A 7 35.70 -17.20 -33.82
C ALA A 7 34.21 -17.32 -33.44
N LEU A 8 33.86 -18.22 -32.53
CA LEU A 8 32.54 -18.19 -31.90
C LEU A 8 32.54 -17.05 -30.87
N LEU A 9 32.01 -15.90 -31.30
CA LEU A 9 31.51 -14.88 -30.39
C LEU A 9 30.28 -15.43 -29.66
N LEU A 10 30.45 -15.84 -28.41
CA LEU A 10 29.35 -15.99 -27.47
C LEU A 10 28.97 -14.59 -26.97
N ALA A 11 28.07 -13.93 -27.70
CA ALA A 11 27.38 -12.75 -27.18
C ALA A 11 26.42 -13.21 -26.07
N ALA A 12 26.89 -13.14 -24.83
CA ALA A 12 26.01 -13.20 -23.67
C ALA A 12 25.21 -11.88 -23.62
N VAL A 13 24.04 -11.88 -24.25
CA VAL A 13 23.03 -10.85 -24.01
C VAL A 13 22.44 -11.08 -22.62
N ALA A 14 23.05 -10.43 -21.61
CA ALA A 14 22.40 -10.22 -20.34
C ALA A 14 21.19 -9.31 -20.58
N GLY A 15 20.01 -9.91 -20.67
CA GLY A 15 18.75 -9.18 -20.71
C GLY A 15 18.60 -8.37 -19.43
N ILE A 16 18.79 -7.07 -19.52
CA ILE A 16 18.39 -6.10 -18.51
C ILE A 16 16.86 -6.04 -18.45
N GLN A 17 16.26 -6.84 -17.56
CA GLN A 17 14.83 -6.67 -17.29
C GLN A 17 14.67 -5.44 -16.40
N ALA A 18 14.05 -4.41 -16.97
CA ALA A 18 13.66 -3.18 -16.30
C ALA A 18 13.00 -3.48 -14.96
N ALA A 19 13.37 -2.72 -13.93
CA ALA A 19 12.77 -2.76 -12.61
C ALA A 19 11.31 -2.28 -12.68
N ALA A 20 10.39 -3.19 -12.99
CA ALA A 20 8.95 -2.99 -12.91
C ALA A 20 8.33 -4.30 -12.42
N ILE A 21 7.96 -4.33 -11.13
CA ILE A 21 7.25 -5.41 -10.43
C ILE A 21 7.91 -6.79 -10.66
N THR A 22 9.10 -6.99 -10.09
CA THR A 22 9.87 -8.24 -10.25
C THR A 22 9.44 -9.36 -9.30
N ASN A 23 8.45 -9.14 -8.42
CA ASN A 23 7.99 -10.21 -7.54
C ASN A 23 6.84 -11.03 -8.18
N PRO A 24 7.08 -12.31 -8.56
CA PRO A 24 6.07 -13.16 -9.18
C PRO A 24 4.87 -13.46 -8.26
N GLU A 25 5.05 -13.41 -6.93
CA GLU A 25 3.97 -13.56 -5.95
C GLU A 25 3.04 -12.35 -6.00
N CYS A 26 3.59 -11.14 -6.12
CA CYS A 26 2.80 -9.92 -6.33
C CYS A 26 2.00 -9.97 -7.62
N LYS A 27 2.60 -10.49 -8.71
CA LYS A 27 1.90 -10.64 -10.00
C LYS A 27 0.73 -11.64 -9.91
N ALA A 28 0.83 -12.66 -9.08
CA ALA A 28 -0.22 -13.68 -8.92
C ALA A 28 -1.49 -13.13 -8.23
N LEU A 29 -1.42 -11.98 -7.57
CA LEU A 29 -2.57 -11.35 -6.90
C LEU A 29 -3.59 -10.78 -7.90
N GLY A 30 -3.18 -10.46 -9.12
CA GLY A 30 -4.07 -9.92 -10.17
C GLY A 30 -4.78 -8.64 -9.71
N ASP A 31 -5.96 -8.35 -10.25
CA ASP A 31 -6.66 -7.07 -10.01
C ASP A 31 -7.34 -6.96 -8.64
N LYS A 32 -6.98 -7.82 -7.66
CA LYS A 32 -7.57 -7.81 -6.32
C LYS A 32 -7.15 -6.59 -5.47
N CYS A 33 -6.06 -5.93 -5.85
CA CYS A 33 -5.44 -4.83 -5.10
C CYS A 33 -4.53 -3.97 -6.01
N ILE A 34 -3.97 -2.88 -5.47
CA ILE A 34 -3.12 -1.94 -6.20
C ILE A 34 -1.63 -2.32 -6.07
N HIS A 35 -0.97 -2.73 -7.16
CA HIS A 35 0.41 -3.23 -7.16
C HIS A 35 1.54 -2.20 -6.95
N LYS A 36 1.34 -1.15 -6.16
CA LYS A 36 2.32 -0.05 -6.02
C LYS A 36 3.36 -0.24 -4.91
N ALA A 37 3.11 -1.10 -3.93
CA ALA A 37 4.03 -1.33 -2.80
C ALA A 37 4.38 -2.81 -2.56
N CYS A 38 3.85 -3.72 -3.37
CA CYS A 38 3.99 -5.15 -3.12
C CYS A 38 5.43 -5.64 -3.33
N GLY A 39 5.99 -6.31 -2.33
CA GLY A 39 7.33 -6.89 -2.38
C GLY A 39 8.47 -5.88 -2.44
N THR A 40 8.18 -4.59 -2.25
CA THR A 40 9.20 -3.53 -2.23
C THR A 40 9.80 -3.36 -0.84
N LYS A 41 9.10 -3.81 0.21
CA LYS A 41 9.48 -3.61 1.61
C LYS A 41 9.77 -2.15 1.97
N SER A 42 9.08 -1.23 1.30
CA SER A 42 9.32 0.21 1.44
C SER A 42 8.54 0.85 2.58
N GLY A 43 7.58 0.15 3.19
CA GLY A 43 6.72 0.68 4.25
C GLY A 43 5.75 1.77 3.78
N THR A 44 5.46 1.84 2.47
CA THR A 44 4.69 2.95 1.86
C THR A 44 3.34 2.52 1.27
N GLY A 45 2.95 1.26 1.45
CA GLY A 45 1.67 0.74 0.98
C GLY A 45 0.48 1.30 1.75
N TYR A 46 -0.41 1.98 1.04
CA TYR A 46 -1.68 2.50 1.55
C TYR A 46 -2.77 1.42 1.51
N LYS A 47 -3.88 1.66 2.21
CA LYS A 47 -5.03 0.76 2.20
C LYS A 47 -5.44 0.33 0.78
N GLY A 48 -5.58 -0.98 0.59
CA GLY A 48 -5.95 -1.61 -0.69
C GLY A 48 -4.78 -1.81 -1.65
N TYR A 49 -3.55 -1.44 -1.28
CA TYR A 49 -2.35 -1.79 -2.04
C TYR A 49 -2.00 -3.26 -1.79
N CYS A 50 -1.50 -3.94 -2.82
CA CYS A 50 -1.01 -5.30 -2.68
C CYS A 50 0.23 -5.33 -1.77
N CYS A 51 0.37 -6.40 -0.99
CA CYS A 51 1.52 -6.65 -0.12
C CYS A 51 1.78 -8.15 0.02
N LEU A 52 3.02 -8.50 0.39
CA LEU A 52 3.41 -9.85 0.80
C LEU A 52 3.71 -9.91 2.30
N THR A 53 4.27 -8.82 2.83
CA THR A 53 4.65 -8.70 4.24
C THR A 53 4.25 -7.33 4.79
N ASP A 54 4.25 -7.20 6.12
CA ASP A 54 3.99 -5.92 6.78
C ASP A 54 4.98 -4.82 6.33
N ASP A 55 6.22 -5.20 5.98
CA ASP A 55 7.23 -4.27 5.47
C ASP A 55 6.82 -3.54 4.18
N ASP A 56 5.83 -4.05 3.44
CA ASP A 56 5.31 -3.39 2.23
C ASP A 56 4.36 -2.24 2.57
N CYS A 57 3.79 -2.22 3.78
CA CYS A 57 2.66 -1.37 4.16
C CYS A 57 3.04 -0.29 5.16
N ILE A 58 2.27 0.81 5.16
CA ILE A 58 2.35 1.84 6.22
C ILE A 58 1.93 1.25 7.57
N ARG A 59 0.95 0.34 7.55
CA ARG A 59 0.41 -0.31 8.74
C ARG A 59 0.69 -1.81 8.73
N SER A 60 -0.21 -2.60 8.15
CA SER A 60 -0.10 -4.07 8.16
C SER A 60 -0.65 -4.65 6.87
N CYS A 61 -0.09 -5.79 6.49
CA CYS A 61 -0.50 -6.61 5.36
C CYS A 61 -1.48 -7.69 5.84
N VAL A 62 -2.74 -7.59 5.43
CA VAL A 62 -3.79 -8.55 5.78
C VAL A 62 -4.44 -9.05 4.50
N ASN A 63 -4.47 -10.37 4.30
CA ASN A 63 -5.01 -11.01 3.09
C ASN A 63 -4.39 -10.45 1.78
N ASN A 64 -3.07 -10.23 1.80
CA ASN A 64 -2.28 -9.63 0.70
C ASN A 64 -2.68 -8.20 0.35
N GLN A 65 -3.36 -7.49 1.25
CA GLN A 65 -3.67 -6.06 1.11
C GLN A 65 -3.21 -5.25 2.31
N CYS A 66 -2.61 -4.11 2.04
CA CYS A 66 -2.31 -3.15 3.07
C CYS A 66 -3.59 -2.62 3.70
N THR A 67 -3.54 -2.43 5.01
CA THR A 67 -4.59 -1.84 5.85
C THR A 67 -4.21 -0.42 6.26
N GLY A 68 -5.09 0.28 6.99
CA GLY A 68 -4.83 1.63 7.49
C GLY A 68 -5.37 2.71 6.57
N ILE A 69 -4.61 3.79 6.37
CA ILE A 69 -5.05 4.99 5.65
C ILE A 69 -5.13 4.76 4.14
N LYS A 70 -6.15 5.34 3.50
CA LYS A 70 -6.20 5.44 2.03
C LYS A 70 -5.09 6.37 1.53
N ASN A 71 -4.70 6.21 0.26
CA ASN A 71 -3.74 7.11 -0.34
C ASN A 71 -4.31 8.55 -0.35
N PRO A 72 -3.64 9.54 0.27
CA PRO A 72 -4.11 10.92 0.34
C PRO A 72 -4.43 11.54 -1.03
N LYS A 73 -3.78 11.08 -2.11
CA LYS A 73 -4.09 11.51 -3.49
C LYS A 73 -5.52 11.16 -3.93
N PHE A 74 -6.14 10.18 -3.29
CA PHE A 74 -7.48 9.67 -3.59
C PHE A 74 -8.41 9.71 -2.37
N SER A 75 -7.97 10.32 -1.27
CA SER A 75 -8.76 10.48 -0.05
C SER A 75 -9.34 11.89 0.01
N ASN A 76 -10.36 12.10 0.84
CA ASN A 76 -10.69 13.46 1.25
C ASN A 76 -9.48 14.11 1.92
N PRO A 77 -9.25 15.41 1.72
CA PRO A 77 -8.23 16.13 2.47
C PRO A 77 -8.47 15.96 3.97
N ILE A 78 -7.41 15.73 4.73
CA ILE A 78 -7.49 15.76 6.20
C ILE A 78 -7.88 17.19 6.61
N PRO A 79 -8.99 17.40 7.34
CA PRO A 79 -9.44 18.73 7.71
C PRO A 79 -8.48 19.38 8.72
N ASP A 80 -8.39 20.71 8.72
CA ASP A 80 -7.52 21.46 9.63
C ASP A 80 -7.85 21.21 11.11
N SER A 81 -9.09 20.83 11.41
CA SER A 81 -9.56 20.40 12.74
C SER A 81 -8.77 19.20 13.28
N CYS A 82 -8.23 18.36 12.39
CA CYS A 82 -7.49 17.15 12.71
C CYS A 82 -5.97 17.29 12.70
N LYS A 83 -5.43 18.50 12.50
CA LYS A 83 -3.99 18.71 12.22
C LYS A 83 -3.07 18.24 13.36
N ASN A 84 -3.60 18.16 14.58
CA ASN A 84 -2.85 17.73 15.77
C ASN A 84 -3.29 16.36 16.30
N ASP A 85 -4.20 15.68 15.60
CA ASP A 85 -4.81 14.43 16.05
C ASP A 85 -4.20 13.23 15.33
N SER A 86 -4.39 12.04 15.88
CA SER A 86 -4.06 10.81 15.15
C SER A 86 -4.96 10.69 13.93
N THR A 87 -4.32 10.50 12.77
CA THR A 87 -4.98 10.28 11.47
C THR A 87 -4.95 8.82 11.06
N ASP A 88 -4.52 7.93 11.96
CA ASP A 88 -4.40 6.48 11.70
C ASP A 88 -5.75 5.84 11.35
N TYR A 89 -6.83 6.44 11.83
CA TYR A 89 -8.20 6.01 11.60
C TYR A 89 -8.87 6.75 10.46
N PHE A 90 -8.36 7.91 10.01
CA PHE A 90 -9.01 8.73 8.99
C PHE A 90 -9.09 8.01 7.64
N GLY A 91 -10.31 7.77 7.16
CA GLY A 91 -10.59 7.07 5.91
C GLY A 91 -10.15 5.59 5.92
N SER A 92 -9.85 5.06 7.10
CA SER A 92 -9.33 3.71 7.29
C SER A 92 -10.42 2.64 7.22
N ASN A 93 -11.68 3.00 7.44
CA ASN A 93 -12.85 2.12 7.53
C ASN A 93 -12.59 0.82 8.32
N VAL A 94 -11.89 0.89 9.46
CA VAL A 94 -11.56 -0.27 10.31
C VAL A 94 -12.45 -0.40 11.56
N LYS A 95 -13.41 0.51 11.75
CA LYS A 95 -14.37 0.57 12.87
C LYS A 95 -13.72 0.44 14.26
N SER A 96 -12.54 1.03 14.42
CA SER A 96 -11.73 0.85 15.64
C SER A 96 -11.25 2.17 16.26
N GLY A 97 -11.56 3.33 15.66
CA GLY A 97 -11.14 4.64 16.13
C GLY A 97 -11.73 4.98 17.50
N PRO A 98 -10.90 5.22 18.54
CA PRO A 98 -11.37 5.62 19.85
C PRO A 98 -11.85 7.08 19.85
N ALA A 99 -12.58 7.49 20.89
CA ALA A 99 -13.08 8.85 21.00
C ALA A 99 -11.96 9.90 20.90
N GLY A 100 -12.20 10.97 20.14
CA GLY A 100 -11.29 12.09 19.96
C GLY A 100 -10.23 11.92 18.86
N VAL A 101 -10.18 10.78 18.15
CA VAL A 101 -9.30 10.66 16.96
C VAL A 101 -10.00 11.18 15.72
N CYS A 102 -9.20 11.56 14.71
CA CYS A 102 -9.72 12.04 13.45
C CYS A 102 -10.43 10.94 12.64
N CYS A 103 -11.52 11.29 11.97
CA CYS A 103 -12.31 10.38 11.11
C CYS A 103 -12.82 11.09 9.85
N ASP A 104 -12.93 10.32 8.77
CA ASP A 104 -13.56 10.69 7.49
C ASP A 104 -15.02 10.22 7.47
N SER A 105 -15.32 9.07 8.10
CA SER A 105 -16.67 8.54 8.20
C SER A 105 -16.90 7.71 9.47
N ASP A 106 -18.16 7.32 9.73
CA ASP A 106 -18.55 6.45 10.84
C ASP A 106 -17.78 5.12 10.84
N GLU A 107 -17.37 4.62 9.67
CA GLU A 107 -16.59 3.39 9.55
C GLU A 107 -15.18 3.50 10.11
N ASP A 108 -14.69 4.69 10.43
CA ASP A 108 -13.40 4.90 11.07
C ASP A 108 -13.48 4.68 12.58
N CYS A 109 -14.66 4.89 13.16
CA CYS A 109 -14.88 4.99 14.60
C CYS A 109 -15.44 3.71 15.22
N GLN A 110 -15.23 3.55 16.53
CA GLN A 110 -15.98 2.56 17.32
C GLN A 110 -17.46 2.95 17.46
N ASN A 111 -17.76 4.26 17.42
CA ASN A 111 -19.11 4.81 17.49
C ASN A 111 -19.46 5.66 16.24
N LYS A 112 -19.52 7.00 16.38
CA LYS A 112 -19.87 7.93 15.30
C LYS A 112 -18.71 8.86 14.97
N CYS A 113 -18.64 9.28 13.72
CA CYS A 113 -17.79 10.38 13.28
C CYS A 113 -18.62 11.67 13.25
N VAL A 114 -18.30 12.62 14.12
CA VAL A 114 -19.01 13.89 14.23
C VAL A 114 -18.01 15.04 14.22
N LYS A 115 -18.16 15.97 13.26
CA LYS A 115 -17.22 17.09 13.07
C LYS A 115 -15.76 16.61 13.04
N ASP A 116 -15.51 15.65 12.16
CA ASP A 116 -14.19 15.08 11.88
C ASP A 116 -13.58 14.26 13.04
N HIS A 117 -14.31 14.04 14.14
CA HIS A 117 -13.80 13.30 15.30
C HIS A 117 -14.70 12.15 15.71
N CYS A 118 -14.09 11.04 16.11
CA CYS A 118 -14.81 9.93 16.71
C CYS A 118 -15.40 10.32 18.06
N THR A 119 -16.66 10.00 18.30
CA THR A 119 -17.35 10.29 19.56
C THR A 119 -17.13 9.18 20.59
N ALA A 120 -17.28 9.52 21.88
CA ALA A 120 -17.38 8.52 22.94
C ALA A 120 -18.60 7.62 22.74
N SER A 121 -18.53 6.41 23.28
CA SER A 121 -19.71 5.54 23.42
C SER A 121 -20.60 6.13 24.51
N SER A 122 -21.85 6.41 24.16
CA SER A 122 -22.88 6.94 25.07
C SER A 122 -23.47 5.85 25.96
#